data_AF-A0A7J8I863-F1
#
_entry.id   AF-A0A7J8I863-F1
#
_cell.length_a   1.000
_cell.length_b   1.000
_cell.length_c   1.000
_cell.angle_alpha   90.00
_cell.angle_beta   90.00
_cell.angle_gamma   90.00
#
_symmetry.space_group_name_H-M   'P 1'
#
loop_
_entity.id
_entity.type
_entity.pdbx_description
1 polymer ?
#
loop_
_entity_poly.entity_id
_entity_poly.type
_entity_poly.pdbx_seq_one_letter_code
_entity_poly.pdbx_strand_id
1 'polypeptide(L)'
;MAASKVKQDMPPPGGYGPIDYKRNLPRRDFEARIALMPLLQAEKDRRVLQMLRENLEEEAIIMKDVPDWKVGESVFHTMRWVTPIMGELYGLRTNEEILNATYGFIWYT
;
A
#
# COMPACT_ATOMS: atom_id res chain seq x y z
N MET A 1 10.16 25.22 64.57
CA MET A 1 10.01 25.16 63.10
C MET A 1 9.15 23.94 62.77
N ALA A 2 7.88 24.14 62.35
CA ALA A 2 6.99 23.04 61.99
C ALA A 2 7.28 22.58 60.55
N ALA A 3 7.55 21.29 60.37
CA ALA A 3 7.84 20.71 59.05
C ALA A 3 6.54 20.62 58.21
N SER A 4 6.56 21.14 56.99
CA SER A 4 5.44 21.06 56.05
C SER A 4 5.21 19.61 55.60
N LYS A 5 3.95 19.16 55.69
CA LYS A 5 3.54 17.78 55.39
C LYS A 5 3.28 17.62 53.89
N VAL A 6 4.33 17.57 53.08
CA VAL A 6 4.22 17.33 51.62
C VAL A 6 4.09 15.83 51.38
N LYS A 7 3.01 15.39 50.72
CA LYS A 7 2.85 14.01 50.25
C LYS A 7 3.53 13.89 48.88
N GLN A 8 4.74 13.34 48.88
CA GLN A 8 5.49 13.05 47.65
C GLN A 8 4.99 11.74 47.04
N ASP A 9 4.82 11.69 45.72
CA ASP A 9 4.54 10.43 45.02
C ASP A 9 5.75 9.51 45.11
N MET A 10 5.53 8.33 45.68
CA MET A 10 6.54 7.31 45.91
C MET A 10 6.13 6.02 45.19
N PRO A 11 7.10 5.17 44.80
CA PRO A 11 6.76 3.83 44.35
C PRO A 11 5.95 3.10 45.43
N PRO A 12 5.04 2.20 45.04
CA PRO A 12 4.22 1.48 46.00
C PRO A 12 5.10 0.66 46.96
N PRO A 13 4.66 0.47 48.22
CA PRO A 13 5.36 -0.44 49.13
C PRO A 13 5.35 -1.86 48.54
N GLY A 14 6.54 -2.34 48.14
CA GLY A 14 6.72 -3.59 47.37
C GLY A 14 7.36 -3.42 45.99
N GLY A 15 7.52 -2.17 45.51
CA GLY A 15 8.12 -1.86 44.21
C GLY A 15 7.18 -2.06 43.02
N TYR A 16 7.65 -1.71 41.83
CA TYR A 16 6.92 -1.99 40.59
C TYR A 16 7.06 -3.45 40.17
N GLY A 17 6.04 -3.97 39.48
CA GLY A 17 6.12 -5.29 38.86
C GLY A 17 7.25 -5.37 37.81
N PRO A 18 7.72 -6.57 37.48
CA PRO A 18 8.77 -6.75 36.48
C PRO A 18 8.30 -6.23 35.11
N ILE A 19 9.11 -5.37 34.50
CA ILE A 19 8.89 -4.88 33.15
C ILE A 19 9.65 -5.80 32.20
N ASP A 20 8.93 -6.44 31.27
CA ASP A 20 9.59 -7.17 30.19
C ASP A 20 10.18 -6.17 29.20
N TYR A 21 11.49 -5.98 29.28
CA TYR A 21 12.26 -5.08 28.42
C TYR A 21 12.74 -5.78 27.14
N LYS A 22 12.53 -7.09 27.00
CA LYS A 22 12.98 -7.86 25.83
C LYS A 22 11.96 -7.78 24.70
N ARG A 23 12.46 -7.77 23.47
CA ARG A 23 11.62 -7.81 22.28
C ARG A 23 11.09 -9.23 22.06
N ASN A 24 9.80 -9.43 22.31
CA ASN A 24 9.08 -10.67 21.96
C ASN A 24 8.32 -10.47 20.66
N LEU A 25 8.86 -10.95 19.53
CA LEU A 25 8.23 -10.79 18.23
C LEU A 25 7.36 -12.02 17.87
N PRO A 26 6.06 -11.85 17.59
CA PRO A 26 5.23 -12.95 17.11
C PRO A 26 5.67 -13.37 15.71
N ARG A 27 6.14 -14.61 15.55
CA ARG A 27 6.60 -15.16 14.26
C ARG A 27 5.46 -15.74 13.40
N ARG A 28 4.41 -16.25 14.06
CA ARG A 28 3.30 -16.97 13.42
C ARG A 28 2.58 -16.15 12.35
N ASP A 29 2.33 -14.88 12.62
CA ASP A 29 1.60 -14.01 11.69
C ASP A 29 2.42 -13.70 10.43
N PHE A 30 3.74 -13.56 10.57
CA PHE A 30 4.64 -13.40 9.43
C PHE A 30 4.69 -14.67 8.58
N GLU A 31 4.77 -15.84 9.21
CA GLU A 31 4.77 -17.13 8.52
C GLU A 31 3.47 -17.35 7.74
N ALA A 32 2.31 -17.03 8.35
CA ALA A 32 1.03 -17.08 7.67
C ALA A 32 0.97 -16.14 6.45
N ARG A 33 1.48 -14.91 6.57
CA ARG A 33 1.55 -13.98 5.44
C ARG A 33 2.45 -14.50 4.34
N ILE A 34 3.65 -14.99 4.67
CA ILE A 34 4.61 -15.54 3.69
C ILE A 34 3.98 -16.70 2.90
N ALA A 35 3.21 -17.56 3.55
CA ALA A 35 2.52 -18.67 2.88
C ALA A 35 1.49 -18.18 1.85
N LEU A 36 0.81 -17.06 2.12
CA LEU A 36 -0.21 -16.49 1.22
C LEU A 36 0.37 -15.59 0.12
N MET A 37 1.55 -15.01 0.32
CA MET A 37 2.16 -14.05 -0.62
C MET A 37 2.19 -14.52 -2.09
N PRO A 38 2.55 -15.78 -2.43
CA PRO A 38 2.61 -16.20 -3.83
C PRO A 38 1.27 -16.12 -4.55
N LEU A 39 0.17 -16.45 -3.85
CA LEU A 39 -1.17 -16.37 -4.42
C LEU A 39 -1.59 -14.92 -4.65
N LEU A 40 -1.41 -14.07 -3.64
CA LEU A 40 -1.74 -12.64 -3.73
C LEU A 40 -0.92 -11.92 -4.82
N GLN A 41 0.34 -12.32 -4.99
CA GLN A 41 1.18 -11.77 -6.05
C GLN A 41 0.66 -12.17 -7.43
N ALA A 42 0.32 -13.44 -7.65
CA ALA A 42 -0.21 -13.91 -8.94
C ALA A 42 -1.55 -13.26 -9.30
N GLU A 43 -2.44 -13.05 -8.33
CA GLU A 43 -3.71 -12.35 -8.55
C GLU A 43 -3.49 -10.87 -8.88
N LYS A 44 -2.57 -10.20 -8.18
CA LYS A 44 -2.19 -8.81 -8.48
C LYS A 44 -1.61 -8.68 -9.88
N ASP A 45 -0.70 -9.57 -10.27
CA ASP A 45 -0.07 -9.55 -11.59
C ASP A 45 -1.11 -9.70 -12.70
N ARG A 46 -2.04 -10.65 -12.56
CA ARG A 46 -3.17 -10.83 -13.49
C ARG A 46 -4.03 -9.58 -13.60
N ARG A 47 -4.41 -8.99 -12.45
CA ARG A 47 -5.26 -7.80 -12.41
C ARG A 47 -4.60 -6.62 -13.13
N VAL A 48 -3.31 -6.38 -12.87
CA VAL A 48 -2.57 -5.27 -13.49
C VAL A 48 -2.48 -5.45 -15.01
N LEU A 49 -2.16 -6.65 -15.47
CA LEU A 49 -2.05 -6.94 -16.90
C LEU A 49 -3.40 -6.83 -17.62
N GLN A 50 -4.49 -7.26 -16.98
CA GLN A 50 -5.85 -7.09 -17.51
C GLN A 50 -6.18 -5.60 -17.69
N MET A 51 -5.95 -4.79 -16.66
CA MET A 51 -6.22 -3.35 -16.73
C MET A 51 -5.40 -2.65 -17.82
N LEU A 52 -4.11 -2.97 -17.93
CA LEU A 52 -3.26 -2.41 -19.00
C LEU A 52 -3.71 -2.86 -20.39
N ARG A 53 -4.16 -4.11 -20.51
CA ARG A 53 -4.67 -4.63 -21.78
C ARG A 53 -5.94 -3.88 -22.22
N GLU A 54 -6.89 -3.71 -21.30
CA GLU A 54 -8.12 -2.95 -21.54
C GLU A 54 -7.80 -1.49 -21.90
N ASN A 55 -6.91 -0.84 -21.16
CA ASN A 55 -6.53 0.55 -21.45
C ASN A 55 -5.85 0.70 -22.83
N LEU A 56 -5.04 -0.27 -23.24
CA LEU A 56 -4.41 -0.27 -24.57
C LEU A 56 -5.45 -0.44 -25.68
N GLU A 57 -6.44 -1.30 -25.47
CA GLU A 57 -7.54 -1.50 -26.43
C GLU A 57 -8.39 -0.23 -26.57
N GLU A 58 -8.72 0.44 -25.47
CA GLU A 58 -9.44 1.73 -25.48
C GLU A 58 -8.60 2.85 -26.10
N GLU A 59 -7.30 2.93 -25.78
CA GLU A 59 -6.37 3.88 -26.39
C GLU A 59 -6.34 3.71 -27.91
N ALA A 60 -6.30 2.46 -28.41
CA ALA A 60 -6.32 2.18 -29.84
C ALA A 60 -7.59 2.70 -30.52
N ILE A 61 -8.74 2.63 -29.85
CA ILE A 61 -10.02 3.10 -30.37
C ILE A 61 -10.07 4.63 -30.37
N ILE A 62 -9.62 5.26 -29.27
CA ILE A 62 -9.67 6.71 -29.08
C ILE A 62 -8.67 7.43 -30.00
N MET A 63 -7.45 6.88 -30.13
CA MET A 63 -6.33 7.54 -30.82
C MET A 63 -6.20 7.16 -32.30
N LYS A 64 -7.12 6.37 -32.85
CA LYS A 64 -7.08 5.88 -34.24
C LYS A 64 -6.96 7.00 -35.29
N ASP A 65 -7.52 8.17 -35.00
CA ASP A 65 -7.63 9.29 -35.96
C ASP A 65 -6.54 10.37 -35.75
N VAL A 66 -5.65 10.19 -34.76
CA VAL A 66 -4.60 11.17 -34.42
C VAL A 66 -3.31 10.83 -35.18
N PRO A 67 -2.80 11.73 -36.05
CA PRO A 67 -1.55 11.48 -36.76
C PRO A 67 -0.35 11.40 -35.79
N ASP A 68 0.64 10.59 -36.13
CA ASP A 68 1.87 10.34 -35.36
C ASP A 68 1.69 9.73 -33.95
N TRP A 69 0.49 9.28 -33.59
CA TRP A 69 0.26 8.56 -32.34
C TRP A 69 0.60 7.07 -32.46
N LYS A 70 1.44 6.55 -31.56
CA LYS A 70 1.74 5.12 -31.46
C LYS A 70 1.16 4.54 -30.18
N VAL A 71 0.14 3.70 -30.35
CA VAL A 71 -0.55 3.05 -29.24
C VAL A 71 0.41 2.16 -28.45
N GLY A 72 0.44 2.31 -27.12
CA GLY A 72 1.26 1.50 -26.23
C GLY A 72 2.78 1.67 -26.40
N GLU A 73 3.24 2.77 -27.01
CA GLU A 73 4.67 3.09 -27.06
C GLU A 73 5.19 3.41 -25.65
N SER A 74 6.27 2.74 -25.23
CA SER A 74 6.87 3.02 -23.94
C SER A 74 7.59 4.37 -23.98
N VAL A 75 7.32 5.21 -22.98
CA VAL A 75 8.04 6.49 -22.77
C VAL A 75 9.51 6.26 -22.39
N PHE A 76 9.86 5.05 -21.93
CA PHE A 76 11.20 4.71 -21.51
C PHE A 76 12.03 4.12 -22.65
N HIS A 77 13.32 4.46 -22.67
CA HIS A 77 14.29 3.90 -23.62
C HIS A 77 14.65 2.42 -23.34
N THR A 78 14.10 1.81 -22.30
CA THR A 78 14.47 0.46 -21.84
C THR A 78 13.41 -0.57 -22.19
N MET A 79 13.83 -1.79 -22.56
CA MET A 79 12.93 -2.93 -22.77
C MET A 79 12.51 -3.66 -21.46
N ARG A 80 12.82 -3.08 -20.30
CA ARG A 80 12.49 -3.68 -19.00
C ARG A 80 11.04 -3.39 -18.67
N TRP A 81 10.42 -4.29 -17.92
CA TRP A 81 9.13 -4.01 -17.29
C TRP A 81 9.26 -2.85 -16.32
N VAL A 82 8.35 -1.88 -16.43
CA VAL A 82 8.21 -0.77 -15.50
C VAL A 82 6.86 -0.92 -14.80
N THR A 83 6.87 -0.85 -13.47
CA THR A 83 5.63 -0.92 -12.70
C THR A 83 4.74 0.27 -13.04
N PRO A 84 3.48 0.05 -13.45
CA PRO A 84 2.61 1.12 -13.89
C PRO A 84 2.21 2.03 -12.73
N ILE A 85 2.03 3.32 -13.02
CA ILE A 85 1.54 4.27 -12.03
C ILE A 85 0.02 4.18 -11.88
N MET A 86 -0.51 4.69 -10.76
CA MET A 86 -1.97 4.67 -10.52
C MET A 86 -2.76 5.36 -11.63
N GLY A 87 -2.22 6.46 -12.19
CA GLY A 87 -2.85 7.16 -13.32
C GLY A 87 -2.88 6.38 -14.62
N GLU A 88 -1.88 5.52 -14.88
CA GLU A 88 -1.85 4.65 -16.06
C GLU A 88 -2.87 3.51 -15.96
N LEU A 89 -3.13 3.01 -14.75
CA LEU A 89 -4.10 1.95 -14.51
C LEU A 89 -5.54 2.48 -14.46
N TYR A 90 -5.77 3.56 -13.72
CA TYR A 90 -7.12 4.05 -13.42
C TYR A 90 -7.52 5.31 -14.21
N GLY A 91 -6.68 5.82 -15.12
CA GLY A 91 -6.93 7.08 -15.83
C GLY A 91 -8.21 7.13 -16.66
N LEU A 92 -8.68 5.97 -17.17
CA LEU A 92 -9.92 5.84 -17.95
C LEU A 92 -11.12 5.37 -17.11
N ARG A 93 -10.92 5.12 -15.80
CA ARG A 93 -11.94 4.58 -14.90
C ARG A 93 -12.79 5.68 -14.27
N THR A 94 -13.79 5.27 -13.50
CA THR A 94 -14.65 6.22 -12.78
C THR A 94 -13.87 6.93 -11.68
N ASN A 95 -14.29 8.18 -11.38
CA ASN A 95 -13.66 8.96 -10.32
C ASN A 95 -13.73 8.29 -8.95
N GLU A 96 -14.79 7.52 -8.68
CA GLU A 96 -14.92 6.76 -7.43
C GLU A 96 -13.83 5.70 -7.30
N GLU A 97 -13.57 4.93 -8.37
CA GLU A 97 -12.51 3.92 -8.39
C GLU A 97 -11.13 4.56 -8.22
N ILE A 98 -10.88 5.71 -8.87
CA ILE A 98 -9.63 6.46 -8.72
C ILE A 98 -9.43 6.90 -7.27
N LEU A 99 -10.45 7.52 -6.67
CA LEU A 99 -10.37 8.04 -5.29
C LEU A 99 -10.18 6.90 -4.28
N ASN A 100 -10.90 5.80 -4.44
CA ASN A 100 -10.76 4.63 -3.58
C ASN A 100 -9.35 4.01 -3.72
N ALA A 101 -8.88 3.80 -4.95
CA ALA A 101 -7.58 3.18 -5.18
C ALA A 101 -6.41 4.06 -4.67
N THR A 102 -6.57 5.38 -4.67
CA THR A 102 -5.52 6.34 -4.26
C THR A 102 -5.54 6.65 -2.77
N TYR A 103 -6.73 6.89 -2.20
CA TYR A 103 -6.89 7.42 -0.84
C TYR A 103 -7.63 6.45 0.11
N GLY A 104 -8.19 5.35 -0.39
CA GLY A 104 -9.00 4.43 0.41
C GLY A 104 -8.29 3.90 1.65
N PHE A 105 -6.99 3.58 1.54
CA PHE A 105 -6.20 3.14 2.71
C PHE A 105 -5.98 4.27 3.74
N ILE A 106 -5.84 5.51 3.30
CA ILE A 106 -5.57 6.66 4.19
C ILE A 106 -6.86 7.10 4.91
N TRP A 107 -7.99 7.05 4.22
CA TRP A 107 -9.27 7.53 4.73
C TRP A 107 -10.04 6.48 5.54
N TYR A 108 -9.63 5.21 5.47
CA TYR A 108 -10.25 4.14 6.23
C TYR A 108 -9.65 4.06 7.65
N THR A 109 -10.42 4.51 8.64
CA THR A 109 -10.12 4.43 10.08
C THR A 109 -11.14 3.59 10.82
#